data_AF-A0A6P1KTL1-F1
#
_entry.id   AF-A0A6P1KTL1-F1
#
_cell.length_a   1.000
_cell.length_b   1.000
_cell.length_c   1.000
_cell.angle_alpha   90.00
_cell.angle_beta   90.00
_cell.angle_gamma   90.00
#
_symmetry.space_group_name_H-M   'P 1'
#
loop_
_entity.id
_entity.type
_entity.pdbx_description
1 polymer ?
#
loop_
_entity_poly.entity_id
_entity_poly.type
_entity_poly.pdbx_seq_one_letter_code
_entity_poly.pdbx_strand_id
1 'polypeptide(L)' 'MLEVHKNYVLDENQQPIAVQIPIAEFEKIEEILENYGLAKLIEEVEEEKLLSKDEALKYYQSLKQENVAS' A
#
# COMPACT_ATOMS: atom_id res chain seq x y z
N MET A 1 9.36 4.01 17.20
CA MET A 1 8.09 3.27 17.03
C MET A 1 6.99 4.31 16.99
N LEU A 2 6.05 4.25 16.04
CA LEU A 2 4.94 5.21 15.99
C LEU A 2 4.16 5.08 17.30
N GLU A 3 3.97 6.20 18.01
CA GLU A 3 3.11 6.21 19.19
C GLU A 3 1.66 6.22 18.69
N VAL A 4 0.90 5.19 19.08
CA VAL A 4 -0.50 5.01 18.66
C VAL A 4 -1.38 5.08 19.89
N HIS A 5 -2.20 6.12 19.96
CA HIS A 5 -3.16 6.34 21.02
C HIS A 5 -4.33 5.39 20.82
N LYS A 6 -4.39 4.34 21.64
CA LYS A 6 -5.38 3.27 21.50
C LYS A 6 -6.22 3.12 22.75
N ASN A 7 -7.52 2.95 22.52
CA ASN A 7 -8.47 2.50 23.51
C ASN A 7 -8.93 1.08 23.15
N TYR A 8 -9.10 0.24 24.17
CA TYR A 8 -9.66 -1.11 23.98
C TYR A 8 -11.17 -1.08 24.19
N VAL A 9 -11.89 -1.68 23.25
CA VAL A 9 -13.33 -1.96 23.39
C VAL A 9 -13.46 -3.36 23.98
N LEU A 10 -14.11 -3.46 25.14
CA LEU A 10 -14.28 -4.72 25.86
C LEU A 10 -15.71 -5.26 25.69
N ASP A 11 -15.86 -6.58 25.71
CA ASP A 11 -17.17 -7.24 25.82
C ASP A 11 -17.65 -7.35 27.28
N GLU A 12 -18.79 -8.01 27.49
CA GLU A 12 -19.39 -8.24 28.82
C GLU A 12 -18.49 -9.07 29.77
N ASN A 13 -17.57 -9.86 29.22
CA ASN A 13 -16.61 -10.68 29.96
C ASN A 13 -15.26 -9.97 30.16
N GLN A 14 -15.20 -8.66 29.92
CA GLN A 14 -13.99 -7.84 29.97
C GLN A 14 -12.90 -8.32 28.98
N GLN A 15 -13.29 -9.00 27.90
CA GLN A 15 -12.36 -9.41 26.84
C GLN A 15 -12.27 -8.31 25.77
N PRO A 16 -11.06 -7.91 25.35
CA PRO A 16 -10.89 -6.96 24.25
C PRO A 16 -11.40 -7.55 22.93
N ILE A 17 -12.33 -6.86 22.28
CA ILE A 17 -12.92 -7.28 20.99
C ILE A 17 -12.58 -6.33 19.85
N ALA A 18 -12.19 -5.09 20.16
CA ALA A 18 -11.71 -4.14 19.16
C ALA A 18 -10.72 -3.15 19.77
N VAL A 19 -9.99 -2.47 18.89
CA VAL A 19 -9.12 -1.34 19.22
C VAL A 19 -9.65 -0.12 18.50
N GLN A 20 -9.83 0.98 19.23
CA GLN A 20 -10.16 2.27 18.68
C GLN A 20 -8.91 3.15 18.70
N ILE A 21 -8.63 3.80 17.58
CA ILE A 21 -7.54 4.76 17.41
C ILE A 21 -8.07 6.04 16.75
N PRO A 22 -7.43 7.21 16.94
CA PRO A 22 -7.73 8.41 16.18
C PRO A 22 -7.64 8.16 14.68
N ILE A 23 -8.55 8.75 13.90
CA ILE A 23 -8.59 8.56 12.45
C ILE A 23 -7.27 8.95 11.78
N ALA A 24 -6.65 10.04 12.20
CA ALA A 24 -5.36 10.49 11.67
C ALA A 24 -4.23 9.48 11.91
N GLU A 25 -4.29 8.70 12.99
CA GLU A 25 -3.30 7.65 13.26
C GLU A 25 -3.57 6.39 12.44
N PHE A 26 -4.85 6.05 12.24
CA PHE A 26 -5.25 4.98 11.32
C PHE A 26 -4.75 5.27 9.90
N GLU A 27 -5.05 6.46 9.37
CA GLU A 27 -4.60 6.89 8.05
C GLU A 27 -3.07 6.89 7.95
N LYS A 28 -2.36 7.29 9.01
CA LYS A 28 -0.90 7.24 9.01
C LYS A 28 -0.35 5.81 8.97
N ILE A 29 -1.03 4.86 9.61
CA ILE A 29 -0.67 3.45 9.54
C ILE A 29 -0.87 2.94 8.11
N GLU A 30 -1.98 3.27 7.45
CA GLU A 30 -2.24 2.89 6.06
C GLU A 30 -1.15 3.45 5.13
N GLU A 31 -0.84 4.74 5.23
CA GLU A 31 0.21 5.39 4.43
C GLU A 31 1.57 4.69 4.58
N ILE A 32 1.94 4.29 5.80
CA ILE A 32 3.20 3.57 6.05
C ILE A 32 3.18 2.19 5.39
N LEU A 33 2.08 1.46 5.48
CA LEU A 33 1.94 0.13 4.89
C LEU A 33 1.97 0.21 3.35
N GLU A 34 1.27 1.18 2.76
CA GLU A 34 1.26 1.43 1.32
C GLU A 34 2.65 1.81 0.81
N ASN A 35 3.32 2.76 1.47
CA ASN A 35 4.66 3.19 1.11
C ASN A 35 5.67 2.03 1.20
N TYR A 36 5.56 1.17 2.22
CA TYR A 36 6.39 -0.01 2.34
C TYR A 36 6.13 -1.02 1.21
N GLY A 37 4.86 -1.29 0.90
CA GLY A 37 4.48 -2.16 -0.22
C GLY A 37 5.01 -1.63 -1.55
N LEU A 38 4.85 -0.34 -1.81
CA LEU A 38 5.37 0.31 -3.01
C LEU A 38 6.90 0.23 -3.08
N ALA A 39 7.60 0.48 -1.97
CA ALA A 39 9.05 0.34 -1.92
C ALA A 39 9.51 -1.08 -2.27
N LYS A 40 8.80 -2.12 -1.79
CA LYS A 40 9.09 -3.51 -2.15
C LYS A 40 8.87 -3.81 -3.62
N LEU A 41 7.79 -3.29 -4.21
CA LEU A 41 7.55 -3.44 -5.66
C LEU A 41 8.64 -2.74 -6.49
N ILE A 42 9.19 -1.61 -6.01
CA ILE A 42 10.30 -0.93 -6.67
C ILE A 42 11.60 -1.73 -6.54
N GLU A 43 11.89 -2.28 -5.36
CA GLU A 43 13.06 -3.15 -5.14
C GLU A 43 13.02 -4.40 -6.04
N GLU A 44 11.85 -5.00 -6.25
CA GLU A 44 11.68 -6.19 -7.11
C GLU A 44 12.11 -5.96 -8.56
N VAL A 45 12.03 -4.71 -9.04
CA VAL A 45 12.36 -4.33 -10.42
C VAL A 45 13.65 -3.50 -10.53
N GLU A 46 14.45 -3.42 -9.46
CA GLU A 46 15.66 -2.58 -9.41
C GLU A 46 16.68 -2.92 -10.52
N GLU A 47 16.81 -4.21 -10.84
CA GLU A 47 17.72 -4.72 -11.87
C GLU A 47 17.10 -4.68 -13.29
N GLU A 48 15.84 -4.28 -13.44
CA GLU A 48 15.21 -4.19 -14.74
C GLU A 48 15.76 -3.02 -15.58
N LYS A 49 15.71 -3.18 -16.90
CA LYS A 49 16.18 -2.14 -17.82
C LYS A 49 15.30 -0.90 -17.70
N LEU A 50 15.91 0.23 -17.33
CA LEU A 50 15.28 1.54 -17.43
C LEU A 50 14.92 1.85 -18.89
N LEU A 51 13.64 2.16 -19.12
CA LEU A 51 13.12 2.56 -20.41
C LEU A 51 13.25 4.07 -20.59
N SER A 52 13.64 4.51 -21.79
CA SER A 52 13.42 5.89 -22.20
C SER A 52 11.92 6.21 -22.22
N LYS A 53 11.57 7.50 -22.16
CA LYS A 53 10.17 7.94 -22.23
C LYS A 53 9.42 7.35 -23.43
N ASP A 54 10.06 7.32 -24.61
CA ASP A 54 9.43 6.80 -25.84
C ASP A 54 9.24 5.28 -25.78
N GLU A 55 10.21 4.54 -25.24
CA GLU A 55 10.08 3.08 -25.02
C GLU A 55 8.97 2.79 -24.00
N ALA A 56 8.93 3.53 -22.88
CA ALA A 56 7.93 3.37 -21.83
C ALA A 56 6.51 3.65 -22.35
N LEU A 57 6.32 4.71 -23.15
CA LEU A 57 5.03 5.03 -23.76
C LEU A 57 4.56 3.94 -24.73
N LYS A 58 5.47 3.39 -25.55
CA LYS A 58 5.15 2.27 -26.46
C LYS A 58 4.77 1.01 -25.68
N TYR A 59 5.53 0.68 -24.64
CA TYR A 59 5.26 -0.47 -23.78
C TYR A 59 3.91 -0.34 -23.06
N TYR A 60 3.61 0.84 -22.51
CA TYR A 60 2.32 1.08 -21.88
C TYR A 60 1.14 0.95 -22.86
N GLN A 61 1.32 1.37 -24.12
CA GLN A 61 0.31 1.19 -25.16
C GLN A 61 0.10 -0.28 -25.52
N SER A 62 1.15 -1.11 -25.59
CA SER A 62 1.00 -2.55 -25.85
C SER A 62 0.25 -3.25 -24.72
N LEU A 63 0.57 -2.93 -23.46
CA LEU A 63 -0.16 -3.46 -22.30
C LEU A 63 -1.66 -3.13 -22.33
N LYS A 64 -2.03 -1.92 -22.77
CA LYS A 64 -3.44 -1.55 -22.93
C LYS A 64 -4.14 -2.35 -24.02
N GLN A 65 -3.46 -2.60 -25.14
CA GLN A 65 -4.04 -3.35 -26.26
C GLN A 65 -4.25 -4.82 -25.89
N GLU A 66 -3.31 -5.41 -25.14
CA GLU A 66 -3.44 -6.78 -24.62
C GLU A 66 -4.60 -6.91 -23.62
N ASN A 67 -4.77 -5.95 -22.72
CA ASN A 67 -5.83 -5.97 -21.71
C ASN A 67 -7.23 -5.58 -22.24
N VAL A 68 -7.34 -4.95 -23.41
CA VAL A 68 -8.62 -4.60 -24.06
C VAL A 68 -9.12 -5.71 -24.99
N ALA A 69 -8.31 -6.74 -25.25
CA ALA A 69 -8.69 -7.92 -26.03
C ALA A 69 -9.40 -9.02 -25.20
N SER A 70 -9.70 -8.76 -23.91
CA SER A 70 -10.51 -9.63 -23.03
C SER A 70 -11.93 -9.10 -22.84
#